data_AF-A0A7X1J9K6-F1
#
_entry.id   AF-A0A7X1J9K6-F1
#
_cell.length_a   1.000
_cell.length_b   1.000
_cell.length_c   1.000
_cell.angle_alpha   90.00
_cell.angle_beta   90.00
_cell.angle_gamma   90.00
#
_symmetry.space_group_name_H-M   'P 1'
#
loop_
_entity.id
_entity.type
_entity.pdbx_description
1 polymer ?
#
loop_
_entity_poly.entity_id
_entity_poly.type
_entity_poly.pdbx_seq_one_letter_code
_entity_poly.pdbx_strand_id
1 'polypeptide(L)'
;MNLTPLTLAPDHDIPAAVLTELTALYAANREFHALSGDFPDPDDIRPEQVAAALAEELANPDVEVLLARSEGRLVGIAIALAHHPDPDDPDPWIGLLMVDASAHGRGLGRRIARGVEDRFRGAGRTAVRLAVLDNNPSGLAFWTALGYEVVDHREDRRLARPCSVLRKPLRTPRRAARVAVLAPDGSVLLFRYDNVEVGVHWALPGGGLEAEESPREGALRELREETGWTDLEPGPLLCTWEHDFTHGVTPVHQHEHIYVTRGPRREPSGPQLAAAHAQDGILTWRWWTREELTAEPEPVWPPDLARLLTEWEASV
;
A
#
# COMPACT_ATOMS: atom_id res chain seq x y z
N MET A 1 -18.66 -9.51 -2.93
CA MET A 1 -18.68 -9.36 -1.46
C MET A 1 -18.73 -7.87 -1.21
N ASN A 2 -19.67 -7.42 -0.40
CA ASN A 2 -19.90 -6.00 -0.17
C ASN A 2 -19.55 -5.68 1.29
N LEU A 3 -18.85 -4.58 1.49
CA LEU A 3 -18.51 -4.05 2.81
C LEU A 3 -19.31 -2.75 2.99
N THR A 4 -20.27 -2.75 3.92
CA THR A 4 -21.19 -1.63 4.12
C THR A 4 -21.21 -1.18 5.57
N PRO A 5 -21.26 0.13 5.86
CA PRO A 5 -21.41 0.61 7.22
C PRO A 5 -22.69 0.07 7.88
N LEU A 6 -22.59 -0.28 9.16
CA LEU A 6 -23.73 -0.59 10.00
C LEU A 6 -24.59 0.68 10.12
N THR A 7 -25.85 0.59 9.71
CA THR A 7 -26.82 1.68 9.86
C THR A 7 -27.65 1.43 11.12
N LEU A 8 -27.64 2.40 12.03
CA LEU A 8 -28.46 2.36 13.24
C LEU A 8 -29.90 2.81 12.95
N ALA A 9 -30.84 2.33 13.76
CA ALA A 9 -32.21 2.81 13.77
C ALA A 9 -32.29 4.25 14.34
N PRO A 10 -33.41 4.98 14.16
CA PRO A 10 -33.54 6.37 14.62
C PRO A 10 -33.36 6.58 16.13
N ASP A 11 -33.60 5.53 16.92
CA ASP A 11 -33.34 5.45 18.36
C ASP A 11 -31.87 5.13 18.71
N HIS A 12 -31.00 5.04 17.70
CA HIS A 12 -29.60 4.66 17.75
C HIS A 12 -29.34 3.19 18.11
N ASP A 13 -30.38 2.34 18.06
CA ASP A 13 -30.23 0.91 18.27
C ASP A 13 -29.80 0.17 16.99
N ILE A 14 -29.16 -0.99 17.17
CA ILE A 14 -28.87 -1.91 16.07
C ILE A 14 -30.19 -2.58 15.65
N PRO A 15 -30.59 -2.54 14.36
CA PRO A 15 -31.81 -3.19 13.90
C PRO A 15 -31.87 -4.66 14.29
N ALA A 16 -32.99 -5.12 14.86
CA ALA A 16 -33.10 -6.46 15.46
C ALA A 16 -32.69 -7.62 14.53
N ALA A 17 -33.02 -7.53 13.24
CA ALA A 17 -32.61 -8.51 12.24
C ALA A 17 -31.07 -8.56 12.06
N VAL A 18 -30.42 -7.39 12.06
CA VAL A 18 -28.96 -7.28 11.94
C VAL A 18 -28.29 -7.73 13.23
N LEU A 19 -28.84 -7.38 14.40
CA LEU A 19 -28.35 -7.84 15.69
C LEU A 19 -28.39 -9.37 15.78
N THR A 20 -29.46 -10.00 15.32
CA THR A 20 -29.58 -11.47 15.28
C THR A 20 -28.46 -12.11 14.44
N GLU A 21 -28.18 -11.57 13.25
CA GLU A 21 -27.08 -12.05 12.40
C GLU A 21 -25.70 -11.83 13.04
N LEU A 22 -25.49 -10.67 13.68
CA LEU A 22 -24.26 -10.35 14.40
C LEU A 22 -24.05 -11.29 15.60
N THR A 23 -25.10 -11.57 16.37
CA THR A 23 -25.02 -12.52 17.48
C THR A 23 -24.62 -13.90 16.99
N ALA A 24 -25.21 -14.38 15.87
CA ALA A 24 -24.82 -15.66 15.28
C ALA A 24 -23.35 -15.65 14.81
N LEU A 25 -22.89 -14.55 14.20
CA LEU A 25 -21.49 -14.39 13.77
C LEU A 25 -20.51 -14.45 14.95
N TYR A 26 -20.81 -13.76 16.05
CA TYR A 26 -19.98 -13.79 17.26
C TYR A 26 -20.00 -15.19 17.90
N ALA A 27 -21.20 -15.77 18.08
CA ALA A 27 -21.34 -17.13 18.64
C ALA A 27 -20.58 -18.20 17.82
N ALA A 28 -20.48 -18.04 16.50
CA ALA A 28 -19.70 -18.95 15.65
C ALA A 28 -18.19 -18.91 15.94
N ASN A 29 -17.67 -17.81 16.52
CA ASN A 29 -16.24 -17.58 16.76
C ASN A 29 -15.80 -17.93 18.20
N ARG A 30 -16.32 -19.03 18.75
CA ARG A 30 -16.06 -19.52 20.11
C ARG A 30 -14.57 -19.50 20.50
N GLU A 31 -13.69 -20.04 19.64
CA GLU A 31 -12.25 -20.12 19.94
C GLU A 31 -11.62 -18.74 20.12
N PHE A 32 -12.01 -17.77 19.29
CA PHE A 32 -11.55 -16.39 19.41
C PHE A 32 -12.06 -15.75 20.71
N HIS A 33 -13.31 -15.99 21.09
CA HIS A 33 -13.88 -15.45 22.33
C HIS A 33 -13.27 -16.08 23.59
N ALA A 34 -13.00 -17.38 23.57
CA ALA A 34 -12.27 -18.06 24.64
C ALA A 34 -10.83 -17.54 24.79
N LEU A 35 -10.18 -17.22 23.67
CA LEU A 35 -8.82 -16.69 23.63
C LEU A 35 -8.75 -15.22 24.09
N SER A 36 -9.69 -14.40 23.65
CA SER A 36 -9.71 -12.96 23.91
C SER A 36 -10.22 -12.63 25.30
N GLY A 37 -11.20 -13.40 25.82
CA GLY A 37 -11.87 -13.09 27.07
C GLY A 37 -12.83 -11.89 26.96
N ASP A 38 -13.23 -11.51 25.75
CA ASP A 38 -14.10 -10.36 25.49
C ASP A 38 -15.55 -10.59 25.97
N PHE A 39 -15.97 -11.85 26.07
CA PHE A 39 -17.29 -12.25 26.55
C PHE A 39 -17.15 -13.17 27.76
N PRO A 40 -18.06 -13.06 28.76
CA PRO A 40 -17.99 -13.88 29.98
C PRO A 40 -18.08 -15.39 29.74
N ASP A 41 -18.91 -15.80 28.77
CA ASP A 41 -19.08 -17.20 28.37
C ASP A 41 -19.00 -17.29 26.83
N PRO A 42 -17.94 -17.88 26.26
CA PRO A 42 -17.81 -18.04 24.81
C PRO A 42 -18.80 -19.06 24.23
N ASP A 43 -19.47 -19.87 25.06
CA ASP A 43 -20.47 -20.86 24.67
C ASP A 43 -21.92 -20.29 24.73
N ASP A 44 -22.14 -19.10 25.32
CA ASP A 44 -23.46 -18.45 25.46
C ASP A 44 -23.37 -16.93 25.19
N ILE A 45 -23.03 -16.56 23.95
CA ILE A 45 -23.01 -15.15 23.52
C ILE A 45 -24.44 -14.70 23.18
N ARG A 46 -24.91 -13.69 23.91
CA ARG A 46 -26.29 -13.18 23.81
C ARG A 46 -26.40 -11.88 23.04
N PRO A 47 -27.57 -11.59 22.42
CA PRO A 47 -27.78 -10.36 21.67
C PRO A 47 -27.50 -9.08 22.45
N GLU A 48 -27.89 -9.02 23.72
CA GLU A 48 -27.65 -7.85 24.58
C GLU A 48 -26.17 -7.59 24.84
N GLN A 49 -25.34 -8.63 24.89
CA GLN A 49 -23.89 -8.48 25.07
C GLN A 49 -23.24 -7.96 23.79
N VAL A 50 -23.65 -8.49 22.63
CA VAL A 50 -23.15 -8.02 21.33
C VAL A 50 -23.59 -6.59 21.06
N ALA A 51 -24.84 -6.24 21.38
CA ALA A 51 -25.34 -4.88 21.28
C ALA A 51 -24.55 -3.92 22.18
N ALA A 52 -24.33 -4.28 23.44
CA ALA A 52 -23.57 -3.45 24.38
C ALA A 52 -22.12 -3.24 23.91
N ALA A 53 -21.44 -4.31 23.46
CA ALA A 53 -20.07 -4.22 22.97
C ALA A 53 -19.96 -3.31 21.73
N LEU A 54 -20.88 -3.43 20.77
CA LEU A 54 -20.87 -2.58 19.58
C LEU A 54 -21.29 -1.14 19.89
N ALA A 55 -22.20 -0.93 20.85
CA ALA A 55 -22.59 0.40 21.30
C ALA A 55 -21.43 1.15 21.98
N GLU A 56 -20.59 0.44 22.75
CA GLU A 56 -19.37 1.00 23.35
C GLU A 56 -18.39 1.49 22.27
N GLU A 57 -18.18 0.69 21.23
CA GLU A 57 -17.33 1.06 20.09
C GLU A 57 -17.90 2.27 19.32
N LEU A 58 -19.20 2.23 19.01
CA LEU A 58 -19.91 3.29 18.27
C LEU A 58 -20.10 4.59 19.07
N ALA A 59 -19.82 4.58 20.38
CA ALA A 59 -19.79 5.82 21.18
C ALA A 59 -18.64 6.74 20.74
N ASN A 60 -17.61 6.21 20.08
CA ASN A 60 -16.55 7.00 19.46
C ASN A 60 -16.97 7.40 18.02
N PRO A 61 -17.07 8.69 17.69
CA PRO A 61 -17.48 9.15 16.36
C PRO A 61 -16.48 8.82 15.24
N ASP A 62 -15.23 8.48 15.58
CA ASP A 62 -14.21 8.04 14.62
C ASP A 62 -14.29 6.54 14.31
N VAL A 63 -15.17 5.79 14.99
CA VAL A 63 -15.37 4.36 14.74
C VAL A 63 -16.42 4.12 13.67
N GLU A 64 -16.09 3.22 12.75
CA GLU A 64 -17.00 2.68 11.75
C GLU A 64 -17.08 1.16 11.89
N VAL A 65 -18.29 0.64 12.12
CA VAL A 65 -18.57 -0.80 12.09
C VAL A 65 -19.02 -1.18 10.68
N LEU A 66 -18.29 -2.09 10.06
CA LEU A 66 -18.48 -2.52 8.67
C LEU A 66 -18.99 -3.96 8.62
N LEU A 67 -20.12 -4.16 7.95
CA LEU A 67 -20.72 -5.47 7.71
C LEU A 67 -20.23 -6.03 6.38
N ALA A 68 -19.63 -7.23 6.40
CA ALA A 68 -19.23 -7.94 5.20
C ALA A 68 -20.31 -8.93 4.79
N ARG A 69 -20.95 -8.67 3.64
CA ARG A 69 -21.97 -9.57 3.08
C ARG A 69 -21.50 -10.28 1.82
N SER A 70 -21.82 -11.57 1.72
CA SER A 70 -21.65 -12.39 0.52
C SER A 70 -22.99 -13.06 0.20
N GLU A 71 -23.49 -12.86 -1.02
CA GLU A 71 -24.78 -13.42 -1.46
C GLU A 71 -25.94 -13.10 -0.49
N GLY A 72 -25.96 -11.87 0.04
CA GLY A 72 -26.96 -11.39 1.00
C GLY A 72 -26.73 -11.81 2.46
N ARG A 73 -25.90 -12.82 2.72
CA ARG A 73 -25.62 -13.31 4.08
C ARG A 73 -24.47 -12.52 4.72
N LEU A 74 -24.60 -12.20 6.01
CA LEU A 74 -23.50 -11.69 6.81
C LEU A 74 -22.44 -12.79 6.96
N VAL A 75 -21.20 -12.50 6.55
CA VAL A 75 -20.08 -13.46 6.59
C VAL A 75 -18.90 -12.94 7.40
N GLY A 76 -18.96 -11.69 7.85
CA GLY A 76 -17.95 -11.09 8.71
C GLY A 76 -18.29 -9.66 9.09
N ILE A 77 -17.45 -9.12 9.97
CA ILE A 77 -17.50 -7.76 10.49
C ILE A 77 -16.07 -7.21 10.55
N ALA A 78 -15.93 -5.91 10.35
CA ALA A 78 -14.72 -5.18 10.69
C ALA A 78 -15.07 -3.92 11.49
N ILE A 79 -14.24 -3.57 12.47
CA ILE A 79 -14.34 -2.31 13.21
C ILE A 79 -13.10 -1.51 12.85
N ALA A 80 -13.33 -0.36 12.20
CA ALA A 80 -12.30 0.56 11.77
C ALA A 80 -12.35 1.82 12.64
N LEU A 81 -11.19 2.36 12.99
CA LEU A 81 -11.04 3.60 13.76
C LEU A 81 -10.22 4.60 12.95
N ALA A 82 -10.79 5.77 12.65
CA ALA A 82 -10.16 6.77 11.80
C ALA A 82 -9.03 7.54 12.51
N HIS A 83 -9.15 7.77 13.82
CA HIS A 83 -8.17 8.48 14.62
C HIS A 83 -7.92 7.71 15.92
N HIS A 84 -6.66 7.31 16.13
CA HIS A 84 -6.30 6.68 17.38
C HIS A 84 -6.30 7.73 18.51
N PRO A 85 -6.81 7.40 19.71
CA PRO A 85 -6.83 8.33 20.86
C PRO A 85 -5.44 8.69 21.42
N ASP A 86 -4.37 8.06 20.93
CA ASP A 86 -2.99 8.47 21.22
C ASP A 86 -2.56 9.54 20.20
N PRO A 87 -2.22 10.77 20.61
CA PRO A 87 -1.80 11.81 19.68
C PRO A 87 -0.50 11.45 18.92
N ASP A 88 0.33 10.54 19.45
CA ASP A 88 1.56 10.08 18.81
C ASP A 88 1.32 8.92 17.83
N ASP A 89 0.07 8.48 17.66
CA ASP A 89 -0.35 7.41 16.75
C ASP A 89 -1.25 7.97 15.62
N PRO A 90 -0.66 8.45 14.52
CA PRO A 90 -1.40 9.16 13.47
C PRO A 90 -2.13 8.20 12.50
N ASP A 91 -1.85 6.90 12.58
CA ASP A 91 -2.40 5.91 11.65
C ASP A 91 -3.84 5.53 12.07
N PRO A 92 -4.75 5.26 11.12
CA PRO A 92 -6.02 4.63 11.42
C PRO A 92 -5.82 3.16 11.84
N TRP A 93 -6.82 2.61 12.53
CA TRP A 93 -6.74 1.27 13.12
C TRP A 93 -7.83 0.32 12.61
N ILE A 94 -7.48 -0.96 12.48
CA ILE A 94 -8.44 -2.06 12.44
C ILE A 94 -8.52 -2.61 13.87
N GLY A 95 -9.59 -2.29 14.59
CA GLY A 95 -9.82 -2.73 15.97
C GLY A 95 -10.31 -4.16 16.06
N LEU A 96 -11.13 -4.59 15.09
CA LEU A 96 -11.61 -5.96 14.98
C LEU A 96 -11.76 -6.34 13.50
N LEU A 97 -11.39 -7.57 13.16
CA LEU A 97 -11.82 -8.23 11.94
C LEU A 97 -12.20 -9.66 12.31
N MET A 98 -13.45 -10.02 12.04
CA MET A 98 -13.98 -11.34 12.33
C MET A 98 -14.74 -11.87 11.12
N VAL A 99 -14.50 -13.13 10.78
CA VAL A 99 -15.20 -13.87 9.73
C VAL A 99 -15.95 -15.00 10.39
N ASP A 100 -17.12 -15.36 9.87
CA ASP A 100 -17.84 -16.55 10.32
C ASP A 100 -16.92 -17.78 10.29
N ALA A 101 -16.78 -18.47 11.43
CA ALA A 101 -15.86 -19.60 11.59
C ALA A 101 -16.11 -20.72 10.59
N SER A 102 -17.37 -20.96 10.20
CA SER A 102 -17.72 -21.95 9.19
C SER A 102 -17.23 -21.60 7.78
N ALA A 103 -16.83 -20.35 7.56
CA ALA A 103 -16.37 -19.81 6.29
C ALA A 103 -14.88 -19.44 6.27
N HIS A 104 -14.12 -19.78 7.32
CA HIS A 104 -12.66 -19.59 7.36
C HIS A 104 -11.95 -20.36 6.23
N GLY A 105 -10.72 -19.95 5.89
CA GLY A 105 -9.94 -20.55 4.80
C GLY A 105 -10.42 -20.22 3.37
N ARG A 106 -11.50 -19.45 3.20
CA ARG A 106 -12.08 -19.09 1.88
C ARG A 106 -11.65 -17.70 1.38
N GLY A 107 -10.56 -17.16 1.93
CA GLY A 107 -10.05 -15.82 1.58
C GLY A 107 -10.99 -14.65 1.92
N LEU A 108 -12.02 -14.86 2.74
CA LEU A 108 -12.94 -13.79 3.18
C LEU A 108 -12.22 -12.73 4.02
N GLY A 109 -11.43 -13.15 5.01
CA GLY A 109 -10.68 -12.21 5.86
C GLY A 109 -9.76 -11.30 5.05
N ARG A 110 -9.02 -11.86 4.08
CA ARG A 110 -8.18 -11.08 3.13
C ARG A 110 -9.00 -10.05 2.35
N ARG A 111 -10.20 -10.42 1.89
CA ARG A 111 -11.07 -9.51 1.13
C ARG A 111 -11.63 -8.41 2.02
N ILE A 112 -11.98 -8.71 3.27
CA ILE A 112 -12.47 -7.70 4.23
C ILE A 112 -11.35 -6.73 4.58
N ALA A 113 -10.16 -7.23 4.93
CA ALA A 113 -8.99 -6.42 5.23
C ALA A 113 -8.67 -5.46 4.07
N ARG A 114 -8.58 -5.96 2.83
CA ARG A 114 -8.40 -5.13 1.62
C ARG A 114 -9.49 -4.08 1.47
N GLY A 115 -10.75 -4.43 1.72
CA GLY A 115 -11.84 -3.46 1.67
C GLY A 115 -11.69 -2.32 2.69
N VAL A 116 -11.19 -2.62 3.89
CA VAL A 116 -10.87 -1.59 4.90
C VAL A 116 -9.65 -0.77 4.49
N GLU A 117 -8.58 -1.42 4.02
CA GLU A 117 -7.38 -0.77 3.48
C GLU A 117 -7.73 0.20 2.34
N ASP A 118 -8.61 -0.20 1.41
CA ASP A 118 -9.07 0.61 0.29
C ASP A 118 -9.85 1.84 0.74
N ARG A 119 -10.67 1.72 1.79
CA ARG A 119 -11.37 2.86 2.40
C ARG A 119 -10.39 3.86 3.00
N PHE A 120 -9.41 3.38 3.77
CA PHE A 120 -8.39 4.25 4.36
C PHE A 120 -7.52 4.92 3.29
N ARG A 121 -7.12 4.19 2.23
CA ARG A 121 -6.42 4.78 1.09
C ARG A 121 -7.28 5.85 0.40
N GLY A 122 -8.56 5.58 0.18
CA GLY A 122 -9.51 6.55 -0.39
C GLY A 122 -9.72 7.79 0.47
N ALA A 123 -9.52 7.67 1.80
CA ALA A 123 -9.50 8.77 2.75
C ALA A 123 -8.13 9.47 2.89
N GLY A 124 -7.16 9.15 2.01
CA GLY A 124 -5.83 9.76 2.00
C GLY A 124 -4.89 9.27 3.10
N ARG A 125 -5.20 8.15 3.76
CA ARG A 125 -4.33 7.55 4.78
C ARG A 125 -3.18 6.78 4.12
N THR A 126 -1.98 6.93 4.67
CA THR A 126 -0.74 6.36 4.11
C THR A 126 -0.33 5.04 4.76
N ALA A 127 -0.94 4.68 5.88
CA ALA A 127 -0.75 3.40 6.54
C ALA A 127 -2.00 3.03 7.37
N VAL A 128 -1.96 1.84 7.94
CA VAL A 128 -2.97 1.32 8.86
C VAL A 128 -2.29 0.47 9.92
N ARG A 129 -2.80 0.54 11.15
CA ARG A 129 -2.34 -0.26 12.28
C ARG A 129 -3.41 -1.20 12.80
N LEU A 130 -2.97 -2.17 13.58
CA LEU A 130 -3.82 -3.07 14.35
C LEU A 130 -3.01 -3.67 15.50
N ALA A 131 -3.70 -4.28 16.45
CA ALA A 131 -3.08 -5.06 17.51
C ALA A 131 -3.54 -6.52 17.43
N VAL A 132 -2.61 -7.44 17.63
CA VAL A 132 -2.88 -8.87 17.79
C VAL A 132 -2.47 -9.26 19.19
N LEU A 133 -3.38 -9.91 19.93
CA LEU A 133 -3.04 -10.49 21.24
C LEU A 133 -1.88 -11.48 21.09
N ASP A 134 -0.90 -11.43 22.00
CA ASP A 134 0.30 -12.27 21.90
C ASP A 134 -0.02 -13.78 22.01
N ASN A 135 -1.15 -14.12 22.64
CA ASN A 135 -1.66 -15.49 22.70
C ASN A 135 -2.39 -15.95 21.41
N ASN A 136 -2.45 -15.12 20.36
CA ASN A 136 -3.11 -15.40 19.08
C ASN A 136 -2.11 -15.56 17.90
N PRO A 137 -1.32 -16.65 17.87
CA PRO A 137 -0.35 -16.87 16.79
C PRO A 137 -1.00 -17.04 15.41
N SER A 138 -2.24 -17.53 15.35
CA SER A 138 -3.00 -17.65 14.09
C SER A 138 -3.36 -16.28 13.52
N GLY A 139 -3.84 -15.37 14.37
CA GLY A 139 -4.10 -13.97 14.00
C GLY A 139 -2.82 -13.27 13.55
N LEU A 140 -1.71 -13.46 14.26
CA LEU A 140 -0.43 -12.87 13.90
C LEU A 140 0.03 -13.34 12.51
N ALA A 141 0.00 -14.66 12.28
CA ALA A 141 0.35 -15.25 10.99
C ALA A 141 -0.56 -14.75 9.85
N PHE A 142 -1.86 -14.58 10.10
CA PHE A 142 -2.80 -14.03 9.13
C PHE A 142 -2.42 -12.60 8.72
N TRP A 143 -2.18 -11.71 9.67
CA TRP A 143 -1.84 -10.31 9.39
C TRP A 143 -0.46 -10.15 8.75
N THR A 144 0.53 -10.90 9.22
CA THR A 144 1.87 -10.94 8.58
C THR A 144 1.77 -11.42 7.13
N ALA A 145 0.95 -12.44 6.83
CA ALA A 145 0.70 -12.90 5.46
C ALA A 145 -0.04 -11.87 4.58
N LEU A 146 -0.59 -10.80 5.16
CA LEU A 146 -1.17 -9.66 4.45
C LEU A 146 -0.20 -8.49 4.30
N GLY A 147 1.05 -8.62 4.77
CA GLY A 147 2.09 -7.59 4.68
C GLY A 147 2.09 -6.60 5.85
N TYR A 148 1.52 -6.98 6.99
CA TYR A 148 1.65 -6.21 8.23
C TYR A 148 2.91 -6.62 8.98
N GLU A 149 3.67 -5.65 9.44
CA GLU A 149 4.92 -5.85 10.19
C GLU A 149 4.74 -5.42 11.63
N VAL A 150 5.34 -6.16 12.57
CA VAL A 150 5.34 -5.80 13.99
C VAL A 150 6.22 -4.56 14.18
N VAL A 151 5.66 -3.52 14.77
CA VAL A 151 6.35 -2.24 15.02
C VAL A 151 6.49 -1.90 16.50
N ASP A 152 5.69 -2.53 17.37
CA ASP A 152 5.69 -2.28 18.81
C ASP A 152 5.03 -3.44 19.57
N HIS A 153 5.26 -3.52 20.88
CA HIS A 153 4.57 -4.42 21.81
C HIS A 153 4.02 -3.63 22.99
N ARG A 154 2.70 -3.68 23.21
CA ARG A 154 2.04 -2.94 24.29
C ARG A 154 0.77 -3.64 24.78
N GLU A 155 0.28 -3.23 25.94
CA GLU A 155 -0.99 -3.73 26.48
C GLU A 155 -2.18 -3.05 25.80
N ASP A 156 -3.27 -3.82 25.57
CA ASP A 156 -4.52 -3.23 25.09
C ASP A 156 -5.19 -2.37 26.17
N ARG A 157 -5.91 -1.33 25.75
CA ARG A 157 -6.48 -0.34 26.67
C ARG A 157 -7.68 -0.85 27.48
N ARG A 158 -8.31 -1.96 27.07
CA ARG A 158 -9.55 -2.45 27.68
C ARG A 158 -9.27 -3.44 28.80
N LEU A 159 -8.43 -4.44 28.54
CA LEU A 159 -8.16 -5.55 29.47
C LEU A 159 -6.68 -5.67 29.86
N ALA A 160 -5.83 -4.73 29.44
CA ALA A 160 -4.39 -4.74 29.70
C ALA A 160 -3.70 -6.05 29.22
N ARG A 161 -4.17 -6.64 28.11
CA ARG A 161 -3.58 -7.88 27.56
C ARG A 161 -2.40 -7.53 26.67
N PRO A 162 -1.30 -8.30 26.72
CA PRO A 162 -0.14 -8.05 25.88
C PRO A 162 -0.48 -8.27 24.40
N CYS A 163 -0.14 -7.29 23.58
CA CYS A 163 -0.37 -7.29 22.15
C CYS A 163 0.90 -6.94 21.37
N SER A 164 1.03 -7.56 20.21
CA SER A 164 1.90 -7.11 19.13
C SER A 164 1.15 -6.07 18.31
N VAL A 165 1.69 -4.86 18.19
CA VAL A 165 1.16 -3.82 17.30
C VAL A 165 1.79 -3.99 15.94
N LEU A 166 0.95 -4.10 14.92
CA LEU A 166 1.39 -4.23 13.55
C LEU A 166 1.00 -3.00 12.74
N ARG A 167 1.82 -2.68 11.74
CA ARG A 167 1.61 -1.60 10.78
C ARG A 167 1.79 -2.09 9.36
N LYS A 168 1.00 -1.55 8.43
CA LYS A 168 1.15 -1.76 6.99
C LYS A 168 1.06 -0.43 6.24
N PRO A 169 2.06 -0.06 5.43
CA PRO A 169 1.93 1.04 4.47
C PRO A 169 0.81 0.78 3.46
N LEU A 170 -0.07 1.75 3.27
CA LEU A 170 -1.14 1.71 2.27
C LEU A 170 -0.63 2.26 0.95
N ARG A 171 0.07 1.41 0.19
CA ARG A 171 0.66 1.82 -1.08
C ARG A 171 -0.41 2.20 -2.10
N THR A 172 -0.27 3.38 -2.71
CA THR A 172 -1.12 3.85 -3.80
C THR A 172 -0.55 3.39 -5.14
N PRO A 173 -1.35 2.76 -6.02
CA PRO A 173 -0.89 2.43 -7.37
C PRO A 173 -0.46 3.68 -8.13
N ARG A 174 0.76 3.71 -8.65
CA ARG A 174 1.30 4.79 -9.48
C ARG A 174 1.78 4.22 -10.81
N ARG A 175 1.33 4.77 -11.94
CA ARG A 175 1.86 4.43 -13.25
C ARG A 175 2.98 5.40 -13.59
N ALA A 176 4.05 4.90 -14.18
CA ALA A 176 5.18 5.73 -14.62
C ALA A 176 5.72 5.25 -15.96
N ALA A 177 6.57 6.06 -16.58
CA ALA A 177 7.35 5.63 -17.73
C ALA A 177 8.70 6.32 -17.80
N ARG A 178 9.69 5.62 -18.35
CA ARG A 178 11.09 6.06 -18.44
C ARG A 178 11.70 5.78 -19.81
N VAL A 179 12.80 6.47 -20.11
CA VAL A 179 13.59 6.26 -21.34
C VAL A 179 15.05 6.00 -21.01
N ALA A 180 15.55 4.82 -21.37
CA ALA A 180 16.97 4.53 -21.48
C ALA A 180 17.55 5.17 -22.74
N VAL A 181 18.25 6.29 -22.59
CA VAL A 181 18.97 6.94 -23.69
C VAL A 181 20.39 6.39 -23.76
N LEU A 182 20.70 5.69 -24.85
CA LEU A 182 22.00 5.10 -25.11
C LEU A 182 22.86 5.98 -26.02
N ALA A 183 24.05 6.31 -25.56
CA ALA A 183 25.08 6.94 -26.36
C ALA A 183 25.73 5.96 -27.35
N PRO A 184 26.44 6.45 -28.40
CA PRO A 184 27.14 5.57 -29.35
C PRO A 184 28.22 4.68 -28.71
N ASP A 185 28.75 5.06 -27.55
CA ASP A 185 29.71 4.26 -26.77
C ASP A 185 29.03 3.22 -25.85
N GLY A 186 27.70 3.08 -25.92
CA GLY A 186 26.92 2.17 -25.10
C GLY A 186 26.58 2.69 -23.70
N SER A 187 27.02 3.91 -23.34
CA SER A 187 26.69 4.51 -22.04
C SER A 187 25.22 4.92 -21.97
N VAL A 188 24.62 4.87 -20.78
CA VAL A 188 23.23 5.29 -20.51
C VAL A 188 23.19 6.50 -19.58
N LEU A 189 22.33 7.48 -19.85
CA LEU A 189 22.09 8.60 -18.93
C LEU A 189 21.25 8.14 -17.74
N LEU A 190 21.69 8.45 -16.52
CA LEU A 190 20.95 8.27 -15.27
C LEU A 190 20.91 9.55 -14.44
N PHE A 191 19.84 9.73 -13.67
CA PHE A 191 19.67 10.74 -12.63
C PHE A 191 19.82 10.11 -11.25
N ARG A 192 20.44 10.84 -10.32
CA ARG A 192 20.61 10.43 -8.92
C ARG A 192 19.54 11.08 -8.05
N TYR A 193 18.91 10.29 -7.20
CA TYR A 193 17.89 10.70 -6.25
C TYR A 193 18.32 10.30 -4.83
N ASP A 194 17.70 10.90 -3.82
CA ASP A 194 17.74 10.44 -2.42
C ASP A 194 16.31 10.41 -1.88
N ASN A 195 15.80 9.21 -1.68
CA ASN A 195 14.42 8.97 -1.28
C ASN A 195 14.34 8.52 0.18
N VAL A 196 13.31 8.96 0.90
CA VAL A 196 13.14 8.65 2.32
C VAL A 196 13.03 7.15 2.63
N GLU A 197 12.51 6.34 1.70
CA GLU A 197 12.30 4.91 1.90
C GLU A 197 13.44 4.07 1.31
N VAL A 198 13.90 4.42 0.10
CA VAL A 198 14.88 3.60 -0.63
C VAL A 198 16.30 4.15 -0.59
N GLY A 199 16.49 5.35 -0.04
CA GLY A 199 17.76 6.04 0.04
C GLY A 199 18.26 6.52 -1.32
N VAL A 200 19.58 6.68 -1.40
CA VAL A 200 20.28 7.10 -2.60
C VAL A 200 20.20 6.02 -3.68
N HIS A 201 19.79 6.41 -4.87
CA HIS A 201 19.75 5.54 -6.04
C HIS A 201 19.85 6.32 -7.35
N TRP A 202 20.15 5.63 -8.44
CA TRP A 202 20.19 6.14 -9.80
C TRP A 202 19.04 5.56 -10.62
N ALA A 203 18.33 6.38 -11.38
CA ALA A 203 17.24 5.92 -12.24
C ALA A 203 17.31 6.58 -13.63
N LEU A 204 16.66 5.94 -14.60
CA LEU A 204 16.50 6.46 -15.95
C LEU A 204 15.64 7.75 -15.94
N PRO A 205 15.84 8.67 -16.91
CA PRO A 205 14.91 9.78 -17.14
C PRO A 205 13.46 9.31 -17.22
N GLY A 206 12.56 9.94 -16.49
CA GLY A 206 11.16 9.58 -16.45
C GLY A 206 10.48 9.73 -15.10
N GLY A 207 9.15 9.73 -15.14
CA GLY A 207 8.32 10.10 -14.01
C GLY A 207 6.91 9.52 -14.11
N GLY A 208 6.03 10.07 -13.27
CA GLY A 208 4.65 9.59 -13.16
C GLY A 208 3.82 9.98 -14.37
N LEU A 209 2.87 9.13 -14.75
CA LEU A 209 1.94 9.47 -15.82
C LEU A 209 0.87 10.43 -15.32
N GLU A 210 0.52 11.39 -16.16
CA GLU A 210 -0.67 12.22 -15.96
C GLU A 210 -1.96 11.45 -16.32
N ALA A 211 -3.11 12.00 -15.92
CA ALA A 211 -4.40 11.40 -16.25
C ALA A 211 -4.60 11.32 -17.77
N GLU A 212 -5.06 10.15 -18.25
CA GLU A 212 -5.26 9.82 -19.68
C GLU A 212 -3.99 9.72 -20.55
N GLU A 213 -2.80 9.97 -19.99
CA GLU A 213 -1.53 9.88 -20.74
C GLU A 213 -1.15 8.41 -21.02
N SER A 214 -0.75 8.12 -22.26
CA SER A 214 -0.14 6.82 -22.58
C SER A 214 1.28 6.74 -22.01
N PRO A 215 1.79 5.53 -21.67
CA PRO A 215 3.15 5.43 -21.14
C PRO A 215 4.23 6.01 -22.06
N ARG A 216 4.01 5.98 -23.38
CA ARG A 216 4.96 6.54 -24.36
C ARG A 216 4.94 8.06 -24.35
N GLU A 217 3.77 8.68 -24.24
CA GLU A 217 3.64 10.14 -24.14
C GLU A 217 4.30 10.66 -22.85
N GLY A 218 4.05 10.00 -21.72
CA GLY A 218 4.70 10.37 -20.45
C GLY A 218 6.20 10.23 -20.49
N ALA A 219 6.72 9.12 -21.04
CA ALA A 219 8.16 8.95 -21.22
C ALA A 219 8.78 10.07 -22.08
N LEU A 220 8.09 10.55 -23.11
CA LEU A 220 8.54 11.64 -23.97
C LEU A 220 8.50 13.00 -23.27
N ARG A 221 7.42 13.29 -22.55
CA ARG A 221 7.26 14.54 -21.77
C ARG A 221 8.37 14.65 -20.73
N GLU A 222 8.52 13.62 -19.89
CA GLU A 222 9.53 13.59 -18.84
C GLU A 222 10.94 13.68 -19.41
N LEU A 223 11.24 12.97 -20.52
CA LEU A 223 12.53 13.10 -21.19
C LEU A 223 12.81 14.55 -21.60
N ARG A 224 11.82 15.26 -22.15
CA ARG A 224 11.96 16.67 -22.53
C ARG A 224 12.14 17.58 -21.32
N GLU A 225 11.40 17.35 -20.24
CA GLU A 225 11.43 18.16 -19.02
C GLU A 225 12.75 18.00 -18.26
N GLU A 226 13.17 16.76 -18.03
CA GLU A 226 14.36 16.43 -17.23
C GLU A 226 15.68 16.58 -18.00
N THR A 227 15.65 16.63 -19.34
CA THR A 227 16.88 16.76 -20.16
C THR A 227 16.93 18.01 -21.04
N GLY A 228 15.78 18.60 -21.35
CA GLY A 228 15.64 19.66 -22.36
C GLY A 228 15.78 19.19 -23.81
N TRP A 229 15.94 17.88 -24.06
CA TRP A 229 16.11 17.33 -25.40
C TRP A 229 14.78 17.14 -26.12
N THR A 230 14.68 17.64 -27.35
CA THR A 230 13.43 17.64 -28.15
C THR A 230 13.55 16.87 -29.47
N ASP A 231 14.75 16.38 -29.77
CA ASP A 231 15.14 15.61 -30.96
C ASP A 231 15.17 14.09 -30.72
N LEU A 232 14.79 13.64 -29.52
CA LEU A 232 14.72 12.23 -29.14
C LEU A 232 13.28 11.81 -28.84
N GLU A 233 12.96 10.58 -29.20
CA GLU A 233 11.68 9.94 -28.97
C GLU A 233 11.89 8.58 -28.29
N PRO A 234 10.99 8.13 -27.39
CA PRO A 234 11.05 6.79 -26.83
C PRO A 234 11.09 5.75 -27.96
N GLY A 235 12.00 4.78 -27.92
CA GLY A 235 12.06 3.71 -28.93
C GLY A 235 11.20 2.49 -28.53
N PRO A 236 11.62 1.25 -28.81
CA PRO A 236 10.89 0.06 -28.38
C PRO A 236 10.82 -0.06 -26.84
N LEU A 237 9.85 -0.83 -26.35
CA LEU A 237 9.75 -1.17 -24.93
C LEU A 237 10.91 -2.11 -24.57
N LEU A 238 11.72 -1.70 -23.58
CA LEU A 238 12.80 -2.50 -23.01
C LEU A 238 12.23 -3.51 -22.01
N CYS A 239 11.44 -3.04 -21.05
CA CYS A 239 10.74 -3.88 -20.06
C CYS A 239 9.61 -3.11 -19.36
N THR A 240 8.82 -3.83 -18.58
CA THR A 240 8.00 -3.26 -17.49
C THR A 240 8.62 -3.65 -16.15
N TRP A 241 8.51 -2.78 -15.16
CA TRP A 241 9.07 -3.02 -13.83
C TRP A 241 8.15 -2.48 -12.74
N GLU A 242 8.00 -3.24 -11.66
CA GLU A 242 7.23 -2.85 -10.49
C GLU A 242 8.14 -2.70 -9.27
N HIS A 243 7.92 -1.66 -8.48
CA HIS A 243 8.65 -1.40 -7.24
C HIS A 243 7.88 -0.53 -6.27
N ASP A 244 8.37 -0.46 -5.04
CA ASP A 244 7.79 0.28 -3.94
C ASP A 244 8.73 1.40 -3.50
N PHE A 245 8.19 2.60 -3.29
CA PHE A 245 8.89 3.73 -2.68
C PHE A 245 7.90 4.75 -2.12
N THR A 246 8.41 5.81 -1.50
CA THR A 246 7.58 6.92 -1.01
C THR A 246 7.71 8.14 -1.92
N HIS A 247 6.62 8.53 -2.58
CA HIS A 247 6.55 9.74 -3.41
C HIS A 247 6.06 10.93 -2.56
N GLY A 248 6.99 11.82 -2.21
CA GLY A 248 6.74 12.87 -1.21
C GLY A 248 6.46 12.26 0.15
N VAL A 249 5.19 12.23 0.57
CA VAL A 249 4.73 11.57 1.81
C VAL A 249 3.84 10.35 1.55
N THR A 250 3.55 10.05 0.27
CA THR A 250 2.63 8.97 -0.10
C THR A 250 3.43 7.73 -0.46
N PRO A 251 3.26 6.61 0.26
CA PRO A 251 3.82 5.34 -0.17
C PRO A 251 3.10 4.88 -1.44
N VAL A 252 3.87 4.50 -2.45
CA VAL A 252 3.35 4.08 -3.75
C VAL A 252 3.87 2.70 -4.12
N HIS A 253 3.04 2.00 -4.90
CA HIS A 253 3.44 0.81 -5.65
C HIS A 253 3.43 1.21 -7.12
N GLN A 254 4.63 1.32 -7.69
CA GLN A 254 4.84 1.90 -8.99
C GLN A 254 4.96 0.82 -10.05
N HIS A 255 4.17 0.93 -11.13
CA HIS A 255 4.29 0.13 -12.34
C HIS A 255 4.82 0.98 -13.49
N GLU A 256 6.04 0.72 -13.94
CA GLU A 256 6.75 1.50 -14.95
C GLU A 256 6.83 0.80 -16.30
N HIS A 257 6.73 1.58 -17.38
CA HIS A 257 7.16 1.17 -18.72
C HIS A 257 8.49 1.81 -19.05
N ILE A 258 9.49 1.00 -19.39
CA ILE A 258 10.83 1.48 -19.72
C ILE A 258 11.05 1.30 -21.21
N TYR A 259 11.26 2.41 -21.91
CA TYR A 259 11.63 2.42 -23.33
C TYR A 259 13.13 2.58 -23.49
N VAL A 260 13.66 2.25 -24.66
CA VAL A 260 15.08 2.46 -24.99
C VAL A 260 15.19 3.22 -26.31
N THR A 261 16.09 4.18 -26.37
CA THR A 261 16.38 4.96 -27.59
C THR A 261 17.88 5.24 -27.69
N ARG A 262 18.38 5.45 -28.91
CA ARG A 262 19.78 5.86 -29.14
C ARG A 262 19.83 7.38 -29.33
N GLY A 263 20.80 8.04 -28.72
CA GLY A 263 20.99 9.49 -28.81
C GLY A 263 22.46 9.89 -28.66
N PRO A 264 22.83 11.13 -28.96
CA PRO A 264 24.20 11.59 -28.76
C PRO A 264 24.52 11.70 -27.27
N ARG A 265 25.77 11.41 -26.91
CA ARG A 265 26.29 11.73 -25.56
C ARG A 265 26.39 13.24 -25.42
N ARG A 266 25.54 13.81 -24.57
CA ARG A 266 25.53 15.25 -24.23
C ARG A 266 24.93 15.45 -22.85
N GLU A 267 25.12 16.64 -22.30
CA GLU A 267 24.54 17.01 -21.02
C GLU A 267 23.07 17.41 -21.19
N PRO A 268 22.21 17.15 -20.18
CA PRO A 268 20.95 17.86 -20.00
C PRO A 268 21.15 19.37 -20.12
N SER A 269 20.31 20.04 -20.91
CA SER A 269 20.40 21.48 -21.13
C SER A 269 19.05 22.07 -21.48
N GLY A 270 18.63 23.12 -20.78
CA GLY A 270 17.38 23.82 -21.10
C GLY A 270 17.01 24.84 -20.02
N PRO A 271 16.18 25.84 -20.36
CA PRO A 271 15.82 26.90 -19.41
C PRO A 271 14.93 26.40 -18.25
N GLN A 272 14.18 25.32 -18.43
CA GLN A 272 13.28 24.75 -17.41
C GLN A 272 13.95 23.66 -16.55
N LEU A 273 15.17 23.25 -16.89
CA LEU A 273 15.84 22.08 -16.30
C LEU A 273 15.97 22.16 -14.77
N ALA A 274 16.44 23.30 -14.27
CA ALA A 274 16.66 23.48 -12.83
C ALA A 274 15.35 23.42 -12.03
N ALA A 275 14.24 23.90 -12.61
CA ALA A 275 12.92 23.84 -11.98
C ALA A 275 12.39 22.40 -11.96
N ALA A 276 12.50 21.67 -13.07
CA ALA A 276 12.13 20.25 -13.16
C ALA A 276 12.94 19.42 -12.15
N HIS A 277 14.27 19.57 -12.13
CA HIS A 277 15.13 18.82 -11.21
C HIS A 277 14.82 19.10 -9.74
N ALA A 278 14.51 20.35 -9.39
CA ALA A 278 14.10 20.70 -8.03
C ALA A 278 12.74 20.11 -7.66
N GLN A 279 11.79 20.07 -8.60
CA GLN A 279 10.47 19.49 -8.40
C GLN A 279 10.53 17.96 -8.22
N ASP A 280 11.37 17.29 -9.01
CA ASP A 280 11.46 15.82 -9.05
C ASP A 280 12.52 15.25 -8.10
N GLY A 281 13.25 16.12 -7.38
CA GLY A 281 14.27 15.73 -6.42
C GLY A 281 15.53 15.14 -7.07
N ILE A 282 15.82 15.53 -8.32
CA ILE A 282 17.03 15.12 -9.04
C ILE A 282 18.23 15.86 -8.43
N LEU A 283 19.18 15.10 -7.89
CA LEU A 283 20.37 15.64 -7.24
C LEU A 283 21.49 15.92 -8.25
N THR A 284 21.68 15.01 -9.21
CA THR A 284 22.69 15.11 -10.26
C THR A 284 22.41 14.09 -11.37
N TRP A 285 23.22 14.10 -12.42
CA TRP A 285 23.14 13.16 -13.54
C TRP A 285 24.53 12.68 -13.95
N ARG A 286 24.57 11.53 -14.62
CA ARG A 286 25.81 10.96 -15.16
C ARG A 286 25.49 9.99 -16.30
N TRP A 287 26.42 9.90 -17.24
CA TRP A 287 26.48 8.81 -18.22
C TRP A 287 27.24 7.62 -17.63
N TRP A 288 26.59 6.45 -17.61
CA TRP A 288 27.12 5.21 -17.04
C TRP A 288 27.38 4.17 -18.13
N THR A 289 28.58 3.60 -18.15
CA THR A 289 28.90 2.47 -19.02
C THR A 289 28.35 1.14 -18.48
N ARG A 290 28.27 0.12 -19.34
CA ARG A 290 27.89 -1.26 -18.94
C ARG A 290 28.77 -1.81 -17.83
N GLU A 291 30.08 -1.57 -17.92
CA GLU A 291 31.05 -2.02 -16.94
C GLU A 291 30.81 -1.35 -15.59
N GLU A 292 30.61 -0.02 -15.57
CA GLU A 292 30.32 0.73 -14.33
C GLU A 292 29.01 0.27 -13.67
N LEU A 293 27.97 -0.03 -14.46
CA LEU A 293 26.71 -0.56 -13.93
C LEU A 293 26.84 -1.97 -13.35
N THR A 294 27.84 -2.75 -13.81
CA THR A 294 28.05 -4.13 -13.35
C THR A 294 29.05 -4.21 -12.18
N ALA A 295 30.00 -3.27 -12.12
CA ALA A 295 31.17 -3.38 -11.26
C ALA A 295 30.92 -3.10 -9.77
N GLU A 296 29.96 -2.24 -9.42
CA GLU A 296 29.36 -2.01 -8.08
C GLU A 296 28.78 -0.58 -8.05
N PRO A 297 27.51 -0.39 -8.43
CA PRO A 297 26.93 0.94 -8.39
C PRO A 297 26.26 1.22 -7.03
N GLU A 298 26.21 2.49 -6.63
CA GLU A 298 25.08 2.98 -5.83
C GLU A 298 23.78 2.43 -6.49
N PRO A 299 22.75 2.02 -5.74
CA PRO A 299 21.60 1.28 -6.29
C PRO A 299 21.06 1.85 -7.61
N VAL A 300 20.93 1.02 -8.65
CA VAL A 300 20.41 1.43 -9.97
C VAL A 300 19.03 0.85 -10.19
N TRP A 301 18.12 1.67 -10.70
CA TRP A 301 16.72 1.34 -10.91
C TRP A 301 16.39 1.42 -12.41
N PRO A 302 15.98 0.30 -13.05
CA PRO A 302 15.77 -1.03 -12.48
C PRO A 302 17.09 -1.75 -12.13
N PRO A 303 17.10 -2.70 -11.15
CA PRO A 303 18.32 -3.41 -10.73
C PRO A 303 19.05 -4.16 -11.84
N ASP A 304 18.30 -4.71 -12.80
CA ASP A 304 18.85 -5.48 -13.91
C ASP A 304 19.18 -4.63 -15.15
N LEU A 305 19.28 -3.30 -15.01
CA LEU A 305 19.43 -2.39 -16.15
C LEU A 305 20.62 -2.77 -17.04
N ALA A 306 21.78 -3.16 -16.50
CA ALA A 306 22.92 -3.57 -17.33
C ALA A 306 22.59 -4.78 -18.22
N ARG A 307 21.95 -5.80 -17.64
CA ARG A 307 21.57 -7.05 -18.32
C ARG A 307 20.51 -6.82 -19.39
N LEU A 308 19.39 -6.18 -19.03
CA LEU A 308 18.26 -5.89 -19.94
C LEU A 308 18.72 -5.23 -21.23
N LEU A 309 19.66 -4.34 -21.07
CA LEU A 309 20.03 -3.35 -22.05
C LEU A 309 21.15 -3.97 -22.93
N THR A 310 21.92 -4.94 -22.41
CA THR A 310 22.79 -5.87 -23.17
C THR A 310 21.97 -6.84 -24.03
N GLU A 311 20.91 -7.43 -23.47
CA GLU A 311 19.99 -8.33 -24.19
C GLU A 311 19.30 -7.62 -25.35
N TRP A 312 18.88 -6.37 -25.13
CA TRP A 312 18.29 -5.54 -26.19
C TRP A 312 19.29 -5.27 -27.32
N GLU A 313 20.54 -4.89 -27.03
CA GLU A 313 21.57 -4.64 -28.05
C GLU A 313 21.88 -5.90 -28.87
N ALA A 314 21.82 -7.08 -28.28
CA ALA A 314 22.00 -8.35 -28.99
C ALA A 314 20.81 -8.73 -29.89
N SER A 315 19.65 -8.09 -29.71
CA SER A 315 18.41 -8.39 -30.43
C SER A 315 18.15 -7.50 -31.65
N VAL A 316 18.97 -6.46 -31.85
CA VAL A 316 18.84 -5.43 -32.91
C VAL A 316 19.98 -5.51 -33.92
#